data_AF-A0A963CWB3-F1
#
_entry.id   AF-A0A963CWB3-F1
#
_cell.length_a   1.000
_cell.length_b   1.000
_cell.length_c   1.000
_cell.angle_alpha   90.00
_cell.angle_beta   90.00
_cell.angle_gamma   90.00
#
_symmetry.space_group_name_H-M   'P 1'
#
loop_
_entity.id
_entity.type
_entity.pdbx_description
1 polymer ?
#
loop_
_entity_poly.entity_id
_entity_poly.type
_entity_poly.pdbx_seq_one_letter_code
_entity_poly.pdbx_strand_id
1 'polypeptide(L)'
;MKSESSYTTGCWSLFALFLMVFSCSTYAATGLDKRIELAAEHIIRMQLDSGLFRYEHDFVSGADSQQNNIVRQAGAAFALGEYLLYSKDPVAREAI
;
A
#
# COMPACT_ATOMS: atom_id res chain seq x y z
N MET A 1 51.13 -10.60 47.66
CA MET A 1 51.11 -9.20 47.15
C MET A 1 51.54 -9.26 45.69
N LYS A 2 50.73 -8.69 44.77
CA LYS A 2 50.54 -9.03 43.33
C LYS A 2 49.53 -10.17 43.13
N SER A 3 48.48 -10.07 42.30
CA SER A 3 48.18 -9.13 41.22
C SER A 3 46.68 -8.87 41.11
N GLU A 4 46.34 -7.63 40.79
CA GLU A 4 45.00 -7.07 40.67
C GLU A 4 44.29 -7.49 39.37
N SER A 5 42.98 -7.60 39.52
CA SER A 5 41.90 -7.64 38.53
C SER A 5 42.15 -6.77 37.29
N SER A 6 42.21 -7.41 36.12
CA SER A 6 42.11 -6.76 34.80
C SER A 6 40.85 -7.25 34.08
N TYR A 7 39.73 -6.58 34.30
CA TYR A 7 38.56 -6.63 33.41
C TYR A 7 38.78 -5.59 32.31
N THR A 8 39.48 -5.98 31.24
CA THR A 8 39.67 -5.11 30.07
C THR A 8 38.60 -5.44 29.02
N THR A 9 37.58 -4.58 28.97
CA THR A 9 37.13 -3.89 27.75
C THR A 9 37.46 -4.60 26.43
N GLY A 10 36.57 -5.45 25.94
CA GLY A 10 36.80 -6.16 24.67
C GLY A 10 35.57 -6.74 23.98
N CYS A 11 34.36 -6.22 24.26
CA CYS A 11 33.13 -6.80 23.69
C CYS A 11 32.06 -5.74 23.36
N TRP A 12 32.46 -4.56 22.86
CA TRP A 12 31.50 -3.55 22.41
C TRP A 12 31.76 -3.05 20.97
N SER A 13 32.88 -3.42 20.35
CA SER A 13 33.25 -2.92 19.02
C SER A 13 32.73 -3.77 17.84
N LEU A 14 32.13 -4.94 18.10
CA LEU A 14 31.59 -5.82 17.04
C LEU A 14 30.10 -5.61 16.78
N PHE A 15 29.36 -4.92 17.65
CA PHE A 15 27.92 -4.73 17.50
C PHE A 15 27.53 -3.52 16.62
N ALA A 16 28.43 -2.54 16.48
CA ALA A 16 28.11 -1.27 15.81
C ALA A 16 28.21 -1.33 14.27
N LEU A 17 28.90 -2.32 13.70
CA LEU A 17 29.13 -2.38 12.24
C LEU A 17 28.03 -3.15 11.48
N PHE A 18 27.09 -3.81 12.17
CA PHE A 18 26.06 -4.62 11.53
C PHE A 18 24.76 -3.84 11.22
N LEU A 19 24.56 -2.66 11.81
CA LEU A 19 23.30 -1.92 11.73
C LEU A 19 23.25 -0.80 10.67
N MET A 20 24.32 -0.54 9.92
CA MET A 20 24.47 0.73 9.17
C MET A 20 24.39 0.62 7.64
N VAL A 21 23.90 -0.48 7.05
CA VAL A 21 23.90 -0.65 5.57
C VAL A 21 22.51 -0.97 4.96
N PHE A 22 21.46 -1.19 5.76
CA PHE A 22 20.11 -1.42 5.22
C PHE A 22 19.21 -0.18 5.16
N SER A 23 19.78 1.04 5.16
CA SER A 23 19.08 2.19 4.58
C SER A 23 19.14 2.10 3.06
N CYS A 24 18.47 1.07 2.51
CA CYS A 24 17.99 1.11 1.15
C CYS A 24 17.04 2.33 1.08
N SER A 25 17.42 3.32 0.29
CA SER A 25 16.64 4.55 0.12
C SER A 25 15.32 4.22 -0.60
N THR A 26 14.28 3.86 0.17
CA THR A 26 12.93 3.52 -0.31
C THR A 26 12.03 4.76 -0.39
N TYR A 27 12.51 5.88 -0.93
CA TYR A 27 11.72 7.13 -0.90
C TYR A 27 10.89 7.37 -2.17
N ALA A 28 11.25 6.79 -3.31
CA ALA A 28 10.55 7.03 -4.58
C ALA A 28 9.62 5.88 -5.00
N ALA A 29 10.03 4.61 -4.81
CA ALA A 29 9.22 3.44 -5.13
C ALA A 29 7.97 3.33 -4.23
N THR A 30 8.12 3.68 -2.94
CA THR A 30 7.01 3.68 -1.96
C THR A 30 5.87 4.63 -2.34
N GLY A 31 6.18 5.73 -3.04
CA GLY A 31 5.18 6.71 -3.45
C GLY A 31 4.24 6.17 -4.52
N LEU A 32 4.74 5.43 -5.50
CA LEU A 32 3.91 4.85 -6.56
C LEU A 32 3.05 3.72 -6.01
N ASP A 33 3.66 2.80 -5.26
CA ASP A 33 2.96 1.66 -4.66
C ASP A 33 1.81 2.12 -3.77
N LYS A 34 2.07 3.14 -2.93
CA LYS A 34 1.03 3.68 -2.05
C LYS A 34 -0.09 4.38 -2.82
N ARG A 35 0.21 5.03 -3.95
CA ARG A 35 -0.81 5.64 -4.81
C ARG A 35 -1.68 4.59 -5.47
N ILE A 36 -1.07 3.49 -5.94
CA ILE A 36 -1.78 2.36 -6.53
C ILE A 36 -2.71 1.72 -5.49
N GLU A 37 -2.21 1.46 -4.28
CA GLU A 37 -2.99 0.93 -3.15
C GLU A 37 -4.18 1.85 -2.82
N LEU A 38 -3.94 3.16 -2.62
CA LEU A 38 -5.01 4.12 -2.31
C LEU A 38 -6.04 4.25 -3.43
N ALA A 39 -5.63 4.15 -4.70
CA ALA A 39 -6.53 4.14 -5.84
C ALA A 39 -7.42 2.89 -5.84
N ALA A 40 -6.85 1.71 -5.60
CA ALA A 40 -7.60 0.46 -5.49
C ALA A 40 -8.58 0.50 -4.31
N GLU A 41 -8.12 0.94 -3.13
CA GLU A 41 -8.98 1.13 -1.94
C GLU A 41 -10.14 2.09 -2.21
N HIS A 42 -9.92 3.16 -2.98
CA HIS A 42 -10.99 4.08 -3.34
C HIS A 42 -12.02 3.39 -4.24
N ILE A 43 -11.58 2.70 -5.30
CA ILE A 43 -12.49 2.00 -6.23
C ILE A 43 -13.32 0.94 -5.47
N ILE A 44 -12.68 0.14 -4.60
CA ILE A 44 -13.37 -0.88 -3.79
C ILE A 44 -14.41 -0.23 -2.87
N ARG A 45 -14.08 0.89 -2.22
CA ARG A 45 -15.03 1.62 -1.36
C ARG A 45 -16.22 2.22 -2.10
N MET A 46 -16.08 2.44 -3.41
CA MET A 46 -17.16 2.94 -4.26
C MET A 46 -18.03 1.80 -4.84
N GLN A 47 -17.75 0.54 -4.51
CA GLN A 47 -18.56 -0.59 -4.92
C GLN A 47 -19.89 -0.60 -4.16
N LEU A 48 -20.98 -0.79 -4.90
CA LEU A 48 -22.33 -0.94 -4.39
C LEU A 48 -22.58 -2.40 -4.03
N ASP A 49 -23.61 -2.68 -3.22
CA ASP A 49 -24.07 -4.05 -2.91
C ASP A 49 -24.41 -4.88 -4.17
N SER A 50 -24.71 -4.20 -5.29
CA SER A 50 -24.92 -4.83 -6.60
C SER A 50 -23.65 -5.32 -7.30
N GLY A 51 -22.47 -4.99 -6.78
CA GLY A 51 -21.16 -5.23 -7.42
C GLY A 51 -20.70 -4.12 -8.37
N LEU A 52 -21.60 -3.22 -8.79
CA LEU A 52 -21.26 -2.07 -9.63
C LEU A 52 -20.56 -0.96 -8.86
N PHE A 53 -19.76 -0.15 -9.55
CA PHE A 53 -19.06 0.99 -8.96
C PHE A 53 -19.80 2.32 -9.19
N ARG A 54 -19.76 3.18 -8.18
CA ARG A 54 -20.31 4.55 -8.19
C ARG A 54 -19.21 5.53 -8.58
N TYR A 55 -19.49 6.46 -9.50
CA TYR A 55 -18.44 7.29 -10.12
C TYR A 55 -18.61 8.80 -10.03
N GLU A 56 -19.83 9.31 -10.01
CA GLU A 56 -20.04 10.75 -10.13
C GLU A 56 -20.60 11.27 -8.83
N HIS A 57 -19.80 12.06 -8.13
CA HIS A 57 -20.29 12.89 -7.05
C HIS A 57 -20.82 14.19 -7.64
N ASP A 58 -22.09 14.48 -7.43
CA ASP A 58 -22.64 15.81 -7.73
C ASP A 58 -22.38 16.73 -6.53
N PHE A 59 -21.44 17.65 -6.69
CA PHE A 59 -21.10 18.63 -5.65
C PHE A 59 -22.21 19.64 -5.38
N VAL A 60 -23.17 19.81 -6.29
CA VAL A 60 -24.30 20.73 -6.10
C VAL A 60 -25.35 20.10 -5.20
N SER A 61 -25.70 18.83 -5.44
CA SER A 61 -26.64 18.10 -4.59
C SER A 61 -25.99 17.39 -3.39
N GLY A 62 -24.66 17.27 -3.37
CA GLY A 62 -23.91 16.50 -2.39
C GLY A 62 -24.16 14.99 -2.47
N ALA A 63 -24.77 14.53 -3.57
CA ALA A 63 -25.17 13.15 -3.77
C ALA A 63 -24.41 12.52 -4.91
N ASP A 64 -24.15 11.22 -4.79
CA ASP A 64 -23.56 10.49 -5.89
C ASP A 64 -24.62 10.08 -6.91
N SER A 65 -24.33 10.31 -8.19
CA SER A 65 -25.10 9.83 -9.33
C SER A 65 -25.31 8.32 -9.26
N GLN A 66 -26.54 7.90 -9.54
CA GLN A 66 -26.93 6.49 -9.70
C GLN A 66 -26.78 6.02 -11.16
N GLN A 67 -26.25 6.87 -12.05
CA GLN A 67 -26.13 6.52 -13.46
C GLN A 67 -24.96 5.54 -13.68
N ASN A 68 -25.31 4.33 -14.10
CA ASN A 68 -24.33 3.32 -14.47
C ASN A 68 -23.75 3.62 -15.86
N ASN A 69 -22.43 3.79 -15.93
CA ASN A 69 -21.71 3.94 -17.19
C ASN A 69 -20.83 2.71 -17.45
N ILE A 70 -21.18 1.91 -18.47
CA ILE A 70 -20.51 0.63 -18.76
C ILE A 70 -19.02 0.77 -19.05
N VAL A 71 -18.59 1.85 -19.69
CA VAL A 71 -17.18 2.10 -19.98
C VAL A 71 -16.40 2.32 -18.68
N ARG A 72 -17.01 3.02 -17.72
CA ARG A 72 -16.39 3.23 -16.41
C ARG A 72 -16.34 1.93 -15.60
N GLN A 73 -17.42 1.14 -15.59
CA GLN A 73 -17.44 -0.17 -14.93
C GLN A 73 -16.32 -1.06 -15.45
N ALA A 74 -16.18 -1.18 -16.77
CA ALA A 74 -15.10 -1.94 -17.40
C ALA A 74 -13.72 -1.39 -17.03
N GLY A 75 -13.57 -0.05 -16.96
CA GLY A 75 -12.33 0.60 -16.54
C GLY A 75 -11.95 0.31 -15.08
N ALA A 76 -12.89 0.29 -14.14
CA ALA A 76 -12.59 -0.09 -12.75
C ALA A 76 -12.25 -1.57 -12.63
N ALA A 77 -13.00 -2.44 -13.30
CA ALA A 77 -12.70 -3.88 -13.32
C ALA A 77 -11.30 -4.14 -13.89
N PHE A 78 -10.93 -3.45 -14.97
CA PHE A 78 -9.58 -3.51 -15.53
C PHE A 78 -8.53 -3.01 -14.52
N ALA A 79 -8.73 -1.83 -13.91
CA ALA A 79 -7.78 -1.27 -12.95
C ALA A 79 -7.60 -2.15 -11.71
N LEU A 80 -8.69 -2.74 -11.18
CA LEU A 80 -8.62 -3.71 -10.09
C LEU A 80 -7.97 -5.03 -10.52
N GLY A 81 -8.18 -5.45 -11.76
CA GLY A 81 -7.51 -6.64 -12.33
C GLY A 81 -5.99 -6.45 -12.41
N GLU A 82 -5.55 -5.30 -12.91
CA GLU A 82 -4.12 -4.93 -12.92
C GLU A 82 -3.57 -4.85 -11.49
N TYR A 83 -4.32 -4.25 -10.56
CA TYR A 83 -3.93 -4.21 -9.15
C TYR A 83 -3.81 -5.61 -8.53
N LEU A 84 -4.77 -6.50 -8.76
CA LEU A 84 -4.74 -7.89 -8.29
C LEU A 84 -3.51 -8.63 -8.83
N LEU A 85 -3.17 -8.43 -10.11
CA LEU A 85 -1.98 -9.03 -10.70
C LEU A 85 -0.70 -8.46 -10.09
N TYR A 86 -0.69 -7.17 -9.77
CA TYR A 86 0.44 -6.46 -9.17
C TYR A 86 0.67 -6.84 -7.69
N SER A 87 -0.34 -6.65 -6.84
CA SER A 87 -0.25 -6.76 -5.39
C SER A 87 -0.52 -8.17 -4.85
N LYS A 88 -1.23 -9.00 -5.63
CA LYS A 88 -1.79 -10.30 -5.18
C LYS A 88 -2.77 -10.17 -4.01
N ASP A 89 -3.36 -8.99 -3.81
CA ASP A 89 -4.32 -8.74 -2.74
C ASP A 89 -5.66 -9.48 -3.00
N PRO A 90 -6.08 -10.40 -2.10
CA PRO A 90 -7.35 -11.10 -2.26
C PRO A 90 -8.57 -10.19 -2.17
N VAL A 91 -8.49 -9.02 -1.51
CA VAL A 91 -9.63 -8.08 -1.43
C VAL A 91 -10.01 -7.57 -2.83
N ALA A 92 -9.01 -7.33 -3.68
CA ALA A 92 -9.24 -6.91 -5.06
C ALA A 92 -9.89 -8.03 -5.91
N ARG A 93 -9.66 -9.30 -5.57
CA ARG A 93 -10.29 -10.44 -6.25
C ARG A 93 -11.78 -10.51 -5.97
N GLU A 94 -12.20 -10.24 -4.73
CA GLU A 94 -13.62 -10.27 -4.35
C GLU A 94 -14.39 -9.05 -4.90
N ALA A 95 -13.68 -7.97 -5.24
CA ALA A 95 -14.27 -6.75 -5.77
C ALA A 95 -14.50 -6.76 -7.30
N ILE A 96 -13.94 -7.73 -8.05
CA ILE A 96 -14.13 -7.88 -9.51
C ILE A 96 -15.25 -8.88 -9.77
#